data_AF-A0A509KXV5-F1
#
_entry.id   AF-A0A509KXV5-F1
#
_cell.length_a   1.000
_cell.length_b   1.000
_cell.length_c   1.000
_cell.angle_alpha   90.00
_cell.angle_beta   90.00
_cell.angle_gamma   90.00
#
_symmetry.space_group_name_H-M   'P 1'
#
loop_
_entity.id
_entity.type
_entity.pdbx_description
1 polymer ?
#
loop_
_entity_poly.entity_id
_entity_poly.type
_entity_poly.pdbx_seq_one_letter_code
_entity_poly.pdbx_strand_id
1 'polypeptide(L)' 'MKNTKDTVINMIAEQMGIPAETIEVTHHLEDDLKADTLHIVELIMCLEEEFEIEIDDDEFEKVATIQEVIDFVT' A
#
# COMPACT_ATOMS: atom_id res chain seq x y z
N MET A 1 -10.91 -12.34 11.54
CA MET A 1 -11.26 -11.35 10.51
C MET A 1 -9.93 -10.82 10.01
N LYS A 2 -9.53 -11.13 8.77
CA LYS A 2 -8.35 -10.48 8.17
C LYS A 2 -8.69 -8.98 8.11
N ASN A 3 -7.94 -8.14 8.82
CA ASN A 3 -8.09 -6.70 8.74
C ASN A 3 -7.31 -6.26 7.50
N THR A 4 -8.00 -5.78 6.46
CA THR A 4 -7.38 -5.24 5.24
C THR A 4 -6.25 -4.28 5.57
N LYS A 5 -6.50 -3.38 6.53
CA LYS A 5 -5.50 -2.45 7.07
C LYS A 5 -4.22 -3.14 7.54
N ASP A 6 -4.34 -4.20 8.34
CA ASP A 6 -3.18 -4.89 8.91
C ASP A 6 -2.40 -5.63 7.80
N THR A 7 -3.11 -6.20 6.81
CA THR A 7 -2.49 -6.82 5.64
C THR A 7 -1.69 -5.79 4.82
N VAL A 8 -2.30 -4.66 4.45
CA VAL A 8 -1.66 -3.60 3.66
C VAL A 8 -0.45 -3.03 4.40
N ILE A 9 -0.59 -2.73 5.70
CA ILE A 9 0.51 -2.21 6.51
C ILE A 9 1.68 -3.20 6.58
N ASN A 10 1.41 -4.50 6.78
CA ASN A 10 2.46 -5.50 6.83
C ASN A 10 3.18 -5.66 5.48
N MET A 11 2.43 -5.63 4.38
CA MET A 11 2.99 -5.70 3.03
C MET A 11 3.94 -4.52 2.75
N ILE A 12 3.49 -3.29 3.04
CA ILE A 12 4.32 -2.08 2.92
C ILE A 12 5.53 -2.14 3.86
N ALA A 13 5.35 -2.60 5.09
CA ALA A 13 6.43 -2.75 6.07
C ALA A 13 7.53 -3.70 5.60
N GLU A 14 7.16 -4.86 5.06
CA GLU A 14 8.10 -5.85 4.52
C GLU A 14 8.84 -5.31 3.30
N GLN A 15 8.12 -4.65 2.40
CA GLN A 15 8.68 -4.13 1.16
C GLN A 15 9.64 -2.96 1.39
N MET A 16 9.29 -2.03 2.30
CA MET A 16 10.11 -0.86 2.63
C MET A 16 11.18 -1.15 3.68
N GLY A 17 11.14 -2.33 4.31
CA GLY A 17 12.05 -2.70 5.40
C GLY A 17 11.89 -1.85 6.66
N ILE A 18 10.69 -1.33 6.91
CA ILE A 18 10.35 -0.50 8.08
C ILE A 18 9.40 -1.27 9.02
N PRO A 19 9.46 -1.05 10.34
CA PRO A 19 8.54 -1.73 11.26
C PRO A 19 7.09 -1.29 11.02
N ALA A 20 6.17 -2.26 10.87
CA ALA A 20 4.73 -2.01 10.72
C ALA A 20 4.14 -1.12 11.82
N GLU A 21 4.70 -1.16 13.03
CA GLU A 21 4.31 -0.31 14.17
C GLU A 21 4.64 1.18 13.98
N THR A 22 5.55 1.51 13.07
CA THR A 22 5.91 2.90 12.71
C THR A 22 5.05 3.43 11.56
N ILE A 23 4.29 2.56 10.91
CA ILE A 23 3.44 2.90 9.78
C ILE A 23 2.05 3.28 10.27
N GLU A 24 1.72 4.55 10.12
CA GLU A 24 0.35 5.08 10.27
C GLU A 24 -0.35 5.21 8.92
N VAL A 25 -1.68 5.01 8.90
CA VAL A 25 -2.51 5.12 7.69
C VAL A 25 -2.52 6.52 7.07
N THR A 26 -2.12 7.52 7.84
CA THR A 26 -1.99 8.92 7.40
C THR A 26 -0.67 9.22 6.71
N HIS A 27 0.30 8.30 6.72
CA HIS A 27 1.56 8.51 6.02
C HIS A 27 1.35 8.49 4.51
N HIS A 28 2.11 9.37 3.85
CA HIS A 28 2.23 9.42 2.42
C HIS A 28 3.23 8.37 1.93
N LEU A 29 2.87 7.62 0.89
CA LEU A 29 3.72 6.57 0.31
C LEU A 29 5.06 7.15 -0.16
N GLU A 30 5.02 8.19 -0.99
CA GLU A 30 6.24 8.83 -1.50
C GLU A 30 6.93 9.75 -0.47
N ASP A 31 6.21 10.70 0.14
CA ASP A 31 6.85 11.71 1.00
C ASP A 31 7.35 11.14 2.34
N ASP A 32 6.59 10.25 2.97
CA ASP A 32 6.93 9.73 4.30
C ASP A 32 7.64 8.38 4.25
N LEU A 33 7.10 7.44 3.46
CA LEU A 33 7.67 6.09 3.35
C LEU A 33 8.77 6.00 2.31
N LYS A 34 8.95 7.05 1.48
CA LYS A 34 9.94 7.08 0.39
C LYS A 34 9.77 5.89 -0.56
N ALA A 35 8.52 5.49 -0.77
CA ALA A 35 8.15 4.57 -1.82
C ALA A 35 8.59 5.18 -3.15
N ASP A 36 9.42 4.46 -3.91
CA ASP A 36 9.75 4.84 -5.26
C ASP A 36 8.74 4.20 -6.21
N THR A 37 8.79 4.58 -7.48
CA THR A 37 7.87 4.05 -8.50
C THR A 37 7.92 2.52 -8.59
N LEU A 38 9.09 1.90 -8.33
CA LEU A 38 9.21 0.45 -8.34
C LEU A 38 8.46 -0.17 -7.18
N HIS A 39 8.61 0.40 -5.97
CA HIS A 39 7.88 -0.06 -4.80
C HIS A 39 6.37 0.08 -4.99
N ILE A 40 5.91 1.16 -5.63
CA ILE A 40 4.48 1.35 -5.95
C ILE A 40 3.97 0.24 -6.88
N VAL A 41 4.69 -0.05 -7.97
CA VAL A 41 4.29 -1.11 -8.91
C VAL A 41 4.25 -2.49 -8.23
N GLU A 42 5.24 -2.82 -7.43
CA GLU A 42 5.26 -4.07 -6.66
C GLU A 42 4.11 -4.15 -5.65
N LEU A 43 3.77 -3.03 -4.98
CA LEU A 43 2.65 -2.96 -4.05
C LEU A 43 1.34 -3.23 -4.78
N ILE A 44 1.11 -2.61 -5.94
CA ILE A 44 -0.07 -2.85 -6.78
C ILE A 44 -0.19 -4.34 -7.10
N MET A 45 0.87 -4.95 -7.63
CA MET A 45 0.87 -6.37 -7.99
C MET A 45 0.53 -7.28 -6.80
N CYS A 46 1.08 -6.97 -5.61
CA CYS A 46 0.78 -7.74 -4.41
C CYS A 46 -0.66 -7.54 -3.90
N LEU A 47 -1.22 -6.34 -4.06
CA LEU A 47 -2.62 -6.06 -3.71
C LEU A 47 -3.59 -6.77 -4.67
N GLU A 48 -3.33 -6.72 -5.97
CA GLU A 48 -4.11 -7.43 -6.98
C GLU A 48 -4.14 -8.94 -6.71
N GLU A 49 -3.00 -9.54 -6.36
CA GLU A 49 -2.91 -10.97 -6.04
C GLU A 49 -3.57 -11.33 -4.71
N GLU A 50 -3.37 -10.55 -3.63
CA GLU A 50 -3.94 -10.87 -2.30
C GLU A 50 -5.46 -10.64 -2.24
N PHE A 51 -5.97 -9.64 -2.96
CA PHE A 51 -7.39 -9.28 -2.96
C PHE A 51 -8.16 -9.81 -4.18
N GLU A 52 -7.47 -10.45 -5.14
CA GLU A 52 -8.04 -10.93 -6.42
C GLU A 52 -8.79 -9.80 -7.17
N ILE A 53 -8.18 -8.62 -7.24
CA ILE A 53 -8.72 -7.41 -7.91
C ILE A 53 -7.82 -6.98 -9.06
N GLU A 54 -8.34 -6.13 -9.94
CA GLU A 54 -7.54 -5.37 -10.93
C GLU A 54 -7.50 -3.91 -10.48
N ILE A 55 -6.29 -3.36 -10.40
CA ILE A 55 -6.03 -1.97 -10.04
C ILE A 55 -5.57 -1.25 -11.31
N ASP A 56 -6.20 -0.11 -11.62
CA ASP A 56 -5.74 0.74 -12.73
C ASP A 56 -4.54 1.58 -12.25
N ASP A 57 -3.38 1.36 -12.86
CA ASP A 57 -2.14 2.10 -12.57
C ASP A 57 -2.35 3.62 -12.58
N ASP A 58 -3.13 4.15 -13.54
CA ASP A 58 -3.40 5.60 -13.65
C ASP A 58 -4.26 6.11 -12.49
N GLU A 59 -5.10 5.26 -11.90
CA GLU A 59 -5.87 5.58 -10.69
C GLU A 59 -5.02 5.45 -9.43
N PHE A 60 -4.16 4.43 -9.36
CA PHE A 60 -3.27 4.21 -8.22
C PHE A 60 -2.15 5.26 -8.13
N GLU A 61 -1.68 5.82 -9.25
CA GLU A 61 -0.75 6.97 -9.23
C GLU A 61 -1.35 8.21 -8.53
N LYS A 62 -2.67 8.29 -8.40
CA LYS A 62 -3.35 9.37 -7.65
C LYS A 62 -3.43 9.09 -6.15
N VAL A 63 -3.13 7.85 -5.73
CA VAL A 63 -3.14 7.43 -4.33
C VAL A 63 -1.88 7.94 -3.65
N ALA A 64 -2.08 8.79 -2.65
CA ALA A 64 -1.00 9.44 -1.91
C ALA A 64 -0.74 8.72 -0.58
N THR A 65 -1.79 8.26 0.09
CA THR A 65 -1.73 7.78 1.47
C THR A 65 -2.08 6.30 1.61
N ILE A 66 -1.61 5.69 2.69
CA ILE A 66 -1.93 4.28 2.99
C ILE A 66 -3.42 4.07 3.23
N GLN A 67 -4.11 5.06 3.82
CA GLN A 67 -5.56 4.99 3.98
C GLN A 67 -6.26 4.87 2.63
N GLU A 68 -5.85 5.64 1.64
CA GLU A 68 -6.41 5.58 0.28
C GLU A 68 -6.12 4.23 -0.38
N VAL A 69 -4.95 3.63 -0.16
CA VAL A 69 -4.66 2.25 -0.62
C VAL A 69 -5.65 1.25 -0.01
N ILE A 70 -5.87 1.35 1.30
CA ILE A 70 -6.82 0.46 2.01
C ILE A 70 -8.24 0.66 1.47
N ASP A 71 -8.65 1.91 1.26
CA ASP A 71 -9.96 2.27 0.73
C ASP A 71 -10.13 1.80 -0.73
N PHE A 72 -9.03 1.71 -1.49
CA PHE A 72 -9.04 1.22 -2.88
C PHE A 72 -9.35 -0.28 -2.96
N VAL A 73 -8.88 -1.06 -1.99
CA VAL A 73 -9.01 -2.53 -1.98
C VAL A 73 -10.13 -3.07 -1.08
N THR A 74 -10.97 -2.19 -0.52
CA THR A 74 -12.07 -2.53 0.41
C THR A 74 -13.45 -2.41 -0.24
#